data_AF-A0A840ZK37-F1
#
_entry.id   AF-A0A840ZK37-F1
#
_cell.length_a   1.000
_cell.length_b   1.000
_cell.length_c   1.000
_cell.angle_alpha   90.00
_cell.angle_beta   90.00
_cell.angle_gamma   90.00
#
_symmetry.space_group_name_H-M   'P 1'
#
loop_
_entity.id
_entity.type
_entity.pdbx_description
1 polymer ?
#
loop_
_entity_poly.entity_id
_entity_poly.type
_entity_poly.pdbx_seq_one_letter_code
_entity_poly.pdbx_strand_id
1 'polypeptide(L)'
;MNRFLKIYLVVTGILAVVGPVVALFLSVLSLLFPPLRLLAWGLGTAPVLFLYGAVFAAGWFPTRSRLGAPGAFVVGGAAAACLAGVTPLLVNEGLETWTARVRAEDKLPSDPVPISGVLRIERDGSAYGPGSHPERLACDTFCAAALFTPGVEAVVVALADDARPREMSRRDDHTAAYRLQRGECSKPLLPRSGADFDLREWPDTTALHTSHLLALADGRCLVFDDTIPAADWTLRLDRRTLWGGDRTRPSDPPNKLVAGVGPFDPLGTITRTRLSLDGRGARVLQQTRVDTQPLAVPLFAAAVGGFFNFQFGWYRREHTDGRFDPIALLARTTRLRLSPSTSPTPAPTAEAVRTALTAALDDPALPAGAAGLRLIGPMLRAMDPREVPPIDVRPDDAALIARAVADLRVPEADIDIGLASAIRALGPSAHVLRGPMVARLLSTPVTKDRRDWSGLGFALALLPPGTFATLTPDEERLLADPERQRWVTGLIERLTDRGASGVPQLIDVIARAYARRAIENGWSGLDDARAALRALCRLGPASGDAFAKLAKLIETGAVPRSVLDEREWQFMLARLSGSLEPVTTIGDVSASRPPDKRQPWPILVQFKPEYCQ
;
A
#
# COMPACT_ATOMS: atom_id res chain seq x y z
N MET A 1 7.17 33.08 -46.45
CA MET A 1 6.97 31.95 -45.50
C MET A 1 6.12 30.92 -46.20
N ASN A 2 6.60 29.69 -46.41
CA ASN A 2 5.75 28.65 -47.02
C ASN A 2 4.46 28.57 -46.21
N ARG A 3 3.31 28.75 -46.85
CA ARG A 3 1.97 28.75 -46.21
C ARG A 3 1.82 27.56 -45.26
N PHE A 4 2.40 26.42 -45.64
CA PHE A 4 2.53 25.20 -44.86
C PHE A 4 3.18 25.40 -43.47
N LEU A 5 4.34 26.02 -43.35
CA LEU A 5 5.03 26.18 -42.05
C LEU A 5 4.25 27.09 -41.10
N LYS A 6 3.56 28.12 -41.63
CA LYS A 6 2.65 28.95 -40.79
C LYS A 6 1.54 28.09 -40.22
N ILE A 7 0.87 27.33 -41.09
CA ILE A 7 -0.26 26.47 -40.72
C ILE A 7 0.21 25.42 -39.72
N TYR A 8 1.33 24.77 -39.97
CA TYR A 8 1.91 23.79 -39.07
C TYR A 8 2.13 24.35 -37.66
N LEU A 9 2.82 25.50 -37.54
CA LEU A 9 3.12 26.10 -36.22
C LEU A 9 1.85 26.57 -35.51
N VAL A 10 0.87 27.13 -36.23
CA VAL A 10 -0.41 27.55 -35.63
C VAL A 10 -1.19 26.33 -35.14
N VAL A 11 -1.33 25.30 -35.96
CA VAL A 11 -2.08 24.07 -35.61
C VAL A 11 -1.41 23.35 -34.45
N THR A 12 -0.10 23.09 -34.53
CA THR A 12 0.64 22.42 -33.45
C THR A 12 0.72 23.26 -32.19
N GLY A 13 0.78 24.59 -32.30
CA GLY A 13 0.75 25.50 -31.15
C GLY A 13 -0.58 25.50 -30.41
N ILE A 14 -1.71 25.54 -31.14
CA ILE A 14 -3.05 25.41 -30.53
C ILE A 14 -3.18 24.03 -29.85
N LEU A 15 -2.76 22.97 -30.53
CA LEU A 15 -2.78 21.61 -29.97
C LEU A 15 -1.82 21.45 -28.79
N ALA A 16 -0.69 22.16 -28.74
CA ALA A 16 0.23 22.11 -27.60
C ALA A 16 -0.36 22.74 -26.34
N VAL A 17 -1.28 23.70 -26.47
CA VAL A 17 -1.97 24.34 -25.33
C VAL A 17 -3.17 23.51 -24.88
N VAL A 18 -4.00 23.06 -25.82
CA VAL A 18 -5.29 22.39 -25.51
C VAL A 18 -5.13 20.87 -25.38
N GLY A 19 -4.27 20.27 -26.20
CA GLY A 19 -4.02 18.83 -26.28
C GLY A 19 -3.65 18.18 -24.96
N PRO A 20 -2.77 18.75 -24.13
CA PRO A 20 -2.54 18.38 -22.73
C PRO A 20 -3.77 17.99 -21.90
N VAL A 21 -4.74 18.90 -21.81
CA VAL A 21 -5.92 18.76 -20.96
C VAL A 21 -6.86 17.69 -21.54
N VAL A 22 -7.00 17.71 -22.87
CA VAL A 22 -7.83 16.74 -23.59
C VAL A 22 -7.22 15.33 -23.53
N ALA A 23 -5.90 15.20 -23.67
CA ALA A 23 -5.20 13.92 -23.60
C ALA A 23 -5.33 13.28 -22.22
N LEU A 24 -5.30 14.06 -21.13
CA LEU A 24 -5.55 13.56 -19.78
C LEU A 24 -6.97 12.99 -19.66
N PHE A 25 -7.98 13.75 -20.08
CA PHE A 25 -9.37 13.31 -20.06
C PHE A 25 -9.59 12.04 -20.90
N LEU A 26 -9.03 12.02 -22.11
CA LEU A 26 -9.10 10.87 -23.00
C LEU A 26 -8.33 9.66 -22.46
N SER A 27 -7.22 9.85 -21.73
CA SER A 27 -6.48 8.75 -21.12
C SER A 27 -7.30 8.04 -20.05
N VAL A 28 -8.03 8.79 -19.22
CA VAL A 28 -8.98 8.23 -18.25
C VAL A 28 -10.11 7.50 -18.98
N LEU A 29 -10.71 8.14 -20.00
CA LEU A 29 -11.79 7.54 -20.78
C LEU A 29 -11.33 6.30 -21.58
N SER A 30 -10.04 6.23 -21.92
CA SER A 30 -9.46 5.11 -22.67
C SER A 30 -9.36 3.81 -21.89
N LEU A 31 -9.52 3.86 -20.56
CA LEU A 31 -9.71 2.67 -19.74
C LEU A 31 -11.03 1.96 -20.07
N LEU A 32 -12.03 2.71 -20.54
CA LEU A 32 -13.32 2.21 -21.00
C LEU A 32 -13.36 1.98 -22.51
N PHE A 33 -12.60 2.78 -23.28
CA PHE A 33 -12.59 2.73 -24.75
C PHE A 33 -11.14 2.72 -25.28
N PRO A 34 -10.54 1.53 -25.50
CA PRO A 34 -9.17 1.38 -25.99
C PRO A 34 -8.76 2.21 -27.22
N PRO A 35 -9.60 2.45 -28.25
CA PRO A 35 -9.18 3.25 -29.42
C PRO A 35 -8.87 4.71 -29.08
N LEU A 36 -9.42 5.26 -27.97
CA LEU A 36 -9.10 6.62 -27.52
C LEU A 36 -7.65 6.76 -27.05
N ARG A 37 -6.93 5.66 -26.78
CA ARG A 37 -5.51 5.69 -26.43
C ARG A 37 -4.65 6.29 -27.55
N LEU A 38 -4.93 5.94 -28.81
CA LEU A 38 -4.16 6.47 -29.95
C LEU A 38 -4.39 7.97 -30.12
N LEU A 39 -5.62 8.44 -29.92
CA LEU A 39 -5.96 9.86 -29.97
C LEU A 39 -5.30 10.63 -28.82
N ALA A 40 -5.35 10.08 -27.60
CA ALA A 40 -4.68 10.65 -26.43
C ALA A 40 -3.17 10.73 -26.64
N TRP A 41 -2.56 9.68 -27.23
CA TRP A 41 -1.14 9.65 -27.54
C TRP A 41 -0.76 10.70 -28.59
N GLY A 42 -1.54 10.81 -29.68
CA GLY A 42 -1.37 11.84 -30.70
C GLY A 42 -1.42 13.25 -30.10
N LEU A 43 -2.43 13.55 -29.29
CA LEU A 43 -2.56 14.84 -28.61
C LEU A 43 -1.44 15.09 -27.60
N GLY A 44 -0.98 14.06 -26.89
CA GLY A 44 0.14 14.14 -25.94
C GLY A 44 1.47 14.52 -26.59
N THR A 45 1.67 14.19 -27.88
CA THR A 45 2.90 14.54 -28.63
C THR A 45 2.89 15.92 -29.27
N ALA A 46 1.75 16.62 -29.31
CA ALA A 46 1.63 17.92 -29.98
C ALA A 46 2.60 19.00 -29.44
N PRO A 47 2.86 19.11 -28.12
CA PRO A 47 3.88 20.03 -27.60
C PRO A 47 5.29 19.80 -28.17
N VAL A 48 5.65 18.53 -28.38
CA VAL A 48 6.96 18.14 -28.93
C VAL A 48 7.08 18.53 -30.39
N LEU A 49 6.04 18.23 -31.17
CA LEU A 49 5.96 18.58 -32.59
C LEU A 49 6.01 20.10 -32.80
N PHE A 50 5.31 20.86 -31.95
CA PHE A 50 5.36 22.32 -31.97
C PHE A 50 6.77 22.84 -31.69
N LEU A 51 7.41 22.35 -30.62
CA LEU A 51 8.75 22.77 -30.23
C LEU A 51 9.78 22.49 -31.34
N TYR A 52 9.78 21.29 -31.91
CA TYR A 52 10.69 20.93 -33.01
C TYR A 52 10.46 21.82 -34.24
N GLY A 53 9.21 22.09 -34.58
CA GLY A 53 8.86 23.02 -35.65
C GLY A 53 9.31 24.45 -35.38
N ALA A 54 9.19 24.92 -34.13
CA ALA A 54 9.60 26.25 -33.71
C ALA A 54 11.12 26.43 -33.83
N VAL A 55 11.91 25.44 -33.39
CA VAL A 55 13.37 25.46 -33.51
C VAL A 55 13.81 25.32 -34.97
N PHE A 56 13.16 24.46 -35.76
CA PHE A 56 13.38 24.40 -37.20
C PHE A 56 13.15 25.77 -37.85
N ALA A 57 12.03 26.41 -37.54
CA ALA A 57 11.67 27.71 -38.07
C ALA A 57 12.67 28.80 -37.66
N ALA A 58 13.12 28.79 -36.39
CA ALA A 58 14.10 29.71 -35.86
C ALA A 58 15.46 29.61 -36.57
N GLY A 59 15.90 28.41 -36.95
CA GLY A 59 17.12 28.23 -37.77
C GLY A 59 16.91 28.58 -39.24
N TRP A 60 15.75 28.25 -39.79
CA TRP A 60 15.40 28.49 -41.20
C TRP A 60 15.28 29.98 -41.56
N PHE A 61 14.52 30.76 -40.77
CA PHE A 61 14.21 32.16 -41.10
C PHE A 61 15.43 33.07 -41.31
N PRO A 62 16.41 33.13 -40.39
CA PRO A 62 17.55 34.02 -40.53
C PRO A 62 18.51 33.58 -41.64
N THR A 63 18.52 32.28 -41.99
CA THR A 63 19.45 31.73 -42.98
C THR A 63 18.91 31.74 -44.40
N ARG A 64 17.58 31.75 -44.59
CA ARG A 64 16.94 31.75 -45.92
C ARG A 64 17.38 32.90 -46.82
N SER A 65 17.56 34.10 -46.27
CA SER A 65 18.00 35.27 -47.05
C SER A 65 19.45 35.17 -47.52
N ARG A 66 20.28 34.39 -46.83
CA ARG A 66 21.73 34.27 -47.10
C ARG A 66 22.10 33.02 -47.90
N LEU A 67 21.47 31.89 -47.60
CA LEU A 67 21.83 30.56 -48.12
C LEU A 67 20.82 29.99 -49.13
N GLY A 68 19.76 30.74 -49.44
CA GLY A 68 18.64 30.24 -50.23
C GLY A 68 17.79 29.20 -49.49
N ALA A 69 16.77 28.67 -50.17
CA ALA A 69 15.83 27.73 -49.55
C ALA A 69 16.45 26.35 -49.22
N PRO A 70 17.25 25.71 -50.10
CA PRO A 70 17.89 24.44 -49.76
C PRO A 70 18.85 24.57 -48.56
N GLY A 71 19.67 25.62 -48.54
CA GLY A 71 20.61 25.87 -47.44
C GLY A 71 19.90 26.14 -46.11
N ALA A 72 18.84 26.93 -46.11
CA ALA A 72 18.02 27.14 -44.92
C ALA A 72 17.31 25.86 -44.42
N PHE A 73 16.98 24.93 -45.31
CA PHE A 73 16.41 23.62 -44.94
C PHE A 73 17.38 22.83 -44.10
N VAL A 74 18.62 22.75 -44.57
CA VAL A 74 19.70 22.04 -43.87
C VAL A 74 19.94 22.66 -42.50
N VAL A 75 20.02 24.00 -42.41
CA VAL A 75 20.24 24.67 -41.12
C VAL A 75 19.07 24.48 -40.15
N GLY A 76 17.82 24.66 -40.60
CA GLY A 76 16.64 24.43 -39.76
C GLY A 76 16.53 22.97 -39.32
N GLY A 77 16.78 22.02 -40.22
CA GLY A 77 16.79 20.59 -39.94
C GLY A 77 17.87 20.22 -38.92
N ALA A 78 19.08 20.74 -39.10
CA ALA A 78 20.18 20.55 -38.15
C ALA A 78 19.85 21.13 -36.77
N ALA A 79 19.24 22.33 -36.69
CA ALA A 79 18.83 22.91 -35.41
C ALA A 79 17.81 22.04 -34.66
N ALA A 80 16.78 21.54 -35.36
CA ALA A 80 15.79 20.64 -34.77
C ALA A 80 16.39 19.28 -34.38
N ALA A 81 17.28 18.70 -35.21
CA ALA A 81 17.98 17.47 -34.90
C ALA A 81 18.94 17.63 -33.70
N CYS A 82 19.61 18.78 -33.58
CA CYS A 82 20.44 19.11 -32.42
C CYS A 82 19.60 19.15 -31.14
N LEU A 83 18.44 19.79 -31.16
CA LEU A 83 17.54 19.80 -30.00
C LEU A 83 17.05 18.40 -29.64
N ALA A 84 16.64 17.62 -30.63
CA ALA A 84 16.10 16.28 -30.43
C ALA A 84 17.16 15.28 -29.95
N GLY A 85 18.38 15.33 -30.49
CA GLY A 85 19.43 14.34 -30.25
C GLY A 85 20.60 14.84 -29.43
N VAL A 86 21.21 15.96 -29.81
CA VAL A 86 22.47 16.43 -29.21
C VAL A 86 22.25 17.04 -27.83
N THR A 87 21.21 17.86 -27.65
CA THR A 87 20.89 18.48 -26.36
C THR A 87 20.70 17.47 -25.23
N PRO A 88 19.85 16.42 -25.35
CA PRO A 88 19.72 15.44 -24.28
C PRO A 88 21.02 14.67 -24.04
N LEU A 89 21.84 14.40 -25.07
CA LEU A 89 23.15 13.76 -24.88
C LEU A 89 24.11 14.60 -24.04
N LEU A 90 24.26 15.90 -24.34
CA LEU A 90 25.11 16.80 -23.56
C LEU A 90 24.64 16.96 -22.11
N VAL A 91 23.32 17.04 -21.91
CA VAL A 91 22.73 17.10 -20.56
C VAL A 91 22.97 15.79 -19.81
N ASN A 92 22.81 14.65 -20.47
CA ASN A 92 23.04 13.34 -19.88
C ASN A 92 24.53 13.12 -19.55
N GLU A 93 25.47 13.60 -20.37
CA GLU A 93 26.91 13.57 -20.07
C GLU A 93 27.26 14.40 -18.81
N GLY A 94 26.64 15.58 -18.67
CA GLY A 94 26.73 16.38 -17.46
C GLY A 94 26.15 15.67 -16.22
N LEU A 95 25.03 14.96 -16.40
CA LEU A 95 24.39 14.14 -15.36
C LEU A 95 25.27 12.95 -14.97
N GLU A 96 25.90 12.26 -15.93
CA GLU A 96 26.86 11.17 -15.68
C GLU A 96 28.08 11.67 -14.89
N THR A 97 28.63 12.82 -15.28
CA THR A 97 29.75 13.45 -14.55
C THR A 97 29.34 13.86 -13.13
N TRP A 98 28.11 14.34 -12.94
CA TRP A 98 27.59 14.66 -11.61
C TRP A 98 27.35 13.40 -10.77
N THR A 99 26.81 12.35 -11.38
CA THR A 99 26.60 11.03 -10.78
C THR A 99 27.91 10.43 -10.29
N ALA A 100 28.96 10.48 -11.12
CA ALA A 100 30.31 10.03 -10.77
C ALA A 100 30.89 10.80 -9.57
N ARG A 101 30.61 12.11 -9.44
CA ARG A 101 31.04 12.92 -8.29
C ARG A 101 30.25 12.66 -7.00
N VAL A 102 28.96 12.36 -7.12
CA VAL A 102 28.07 12.09 -5.99
C VAL A 102 28.28 10.68 -5.44
N ARG A 103 28.67 9.75 -6.30
CA ARG A 103 29.03 8.38 -5.94
C ARG A 103 30.27 8.43 -5.06
N ALA A 104 30.13 7.92 -3.84
CA ALA A 104 31.31 7.73 -2.99
C ALA A 104 32.01 6.45 -3.41
N GLU A 105 33.31 6.39 -3.14
CA GLU A 105 34.12 5.20 -3.42
C GLU A 105 33.54 4.00 -2.67
N ASP A 106 33.19 2.95 -3.41
CA ASP A 106 32.63 1.74 -2.83
C ASP A 106 33.76 1.00 -2.09
N LYS A 107 33.51 0.66 -0.82
CA LYS A 107 34.45 -0.08 0.03
C LYS A 107 33.75 -1.36 0.46
N LEU A 108 34.14 -2.48 -0.14
CA LEU A 108 33.64 -3.79 0.23
C LEU A 108 34.72 -4.56 0.98
N PRO A 109 34.42 -5.20 2.11
CA PRO A 109 35.38 -6.06 2.79
C PRO A 109 35.63 -7.32 1.95
N SER A 110 36.87 -7.80 1.95
CA SER A 110 37.25 -9.03 1.23
C SER A 110 36.64 -10.29 1.87
N ASP A 111 36.42 -10.26 3.19
CA ASP A 111 35.83 -11.33 3.98
C ASP A 111 34.63 -10.82 4.80
N PRO A 112 33.65 -11.69 5.15
CA PRO A 112 32.53 -11.30 6.00
C PRO A 112 32.97 -10.78 7.37
N VAL A 113 32.59 -9.54 7.68
CA VAL A 113 32.96 -8.84 8.91
C VAL A 113 32.19 -9.41 10.11
N PRO A 114 32.88 -9.86 11.17
CA PRO A 114 32.21 -10.30 12.40
C PRO A 114 31.73 -9.08 13.20
N ILE A 115 30.41 -8.90 13.28
CA ILE A 115 29.81 -7.86 14.12
C ILE A 115 29.62 -8.42 15.53
N SER A 116 30.20 -7.73 16.51
CA SER A 116 30.13 -8.10 17.93
C SER A 116 30.17 -6.85 18.82
N GLY A 117 29.65 -6.95 20.04
CA GLY A 117 29.47 -5.82 20.95
C GLY A 117 28.18 -5.06 20.66
N VAL A 118 28.25 -3.73 20.73
CA VAL A 118 27.10 -2.83 20.58
C VAL A 118 26.98 -2.33 19.14
N LEU A 119 25.82 -2.58 18.50
CA LEU A 119 25.53 -2.09 17.16
C LEU A 119 24.55 -0.90 17.21
N ARG A 120 24.97 0.26 16.71
CA ARG A 120 24.10 1.41 16.49
C ARG A 120 23.53 1.38 15.07
N ILE A 121 22.23 1.56 14.95
CA ILE A 121 21.50 1.64 13.68
C ILE A 121 20.94 3.05 13.55
N GLU A 122 21.45 3.81 12.59
CA GLU A 122 20.98 5.17 12.30
C GLU A 122 19.93 5.14 11.18
N ARG A 123 18.74 5.65 11.52
CA ARG A 123 17.57 5.73 10.65
C ARG A 123 17.39 7.14 10.11
N ASP A 124 16.97 7.23 8.86
CA ASP A 124 16.61 8.51 8.26
C ASP A 124 15.23 8.96 8.78
N GLY A 125 15.22 10.02 9.59
CA GLY A 125 14.00 10.58 10.15
C GLY A 125 13.11 11.33 9.15
N SER A 126 13.59 11.55 7.92
CA SER A 126 12.88 12.29 6.87
C SER A 126 11.67 11.54 6.27
N ALA A 127 11.65 10.21 6.39
CA ALA A 127 10.57 9.35 5.88
C ALA A 127 9.26 9.45 6.67
N TYR A 128 9.25 10.16 7.81
CA TYR A 128 8.14 10.18 8.75
C TYR A 128 7.48 11.56 8.88
N GLY A 129 6.17 11.61 8.68
CA GLY A 129 5.35 12.80 8.93
C GLY A 129 5.49 13.32 10.37
N PRO A 130 5.30 14.63 10.61
CA PRO A 130 5.36 15.22 11.95
C PRO A 130 4.29 14.58 12.85
N GLY A 131 4.69 13.84 13.89
CA GLY A 131 3.75 13.24 14.86
C GLY A 131 4.07 11.81 15.35
N SER A 132 4.99 11.06 14.75
CA SER A 132 5.21 9.63 15.05
C SER A 132 6.39 9.32 15.98
N HIS A 133 6.76 10.20 16.92
CA HIS A 133 8.05 10.13 17.63
C HIS A 133 8.39 8.81 18.36
N PRO A 134 7.55 8.25 19.25
CA PRO A 134 7.89 7.01 19.97
C PRO A 134 7.96 5.80 19.03
N GLU A 135 7.21 5.84 17.94
CA GLU A 135 7.17 4.80 16.93
C GLU A 135 8.48 4.68 16.12
N ARG A 136 9.23 5.77 15.99
CA ARG A 136 10.48 5.85 15.19
C ARG A 136 11.69 5.19 15.85
N LEU A 137 11.63 5.01 17.17
CA LEU A 137 12.72 4.42 17.95
C LEU A 137 12.44 2.97 18.33
N ALA A 138 11.26 2.44 17.98
CA ALA A 138 10.91 1.05 18.24
C ALA A 138 11.86 0.09 17.51
N CYS A 139 12.26 -0.98 18.20
CA CYS A 139 13.00 -2.07 17.58
C CYS A 139 12.12 -2.77 16.55
N ASP A 140 12.50 -2.69 15.28
CA ASP A 140 11.83 -3.35 14.16
C ASP A 140 12.43 -4.76 13.94
N THR A 141 11.93 -5.47 12.93
CA THR A 141 12.46 -6.80 12.56
C THR A 141 13.96 -6.79 12.29
N PHE A 142 14.51 -5.72 11.71
CA PHE A 142 15.95 -5.61 11.44
C PHE A 142 16.76 -5.45 12.74
N CYS A 143 16.34 -4.54 13.63
CA CYS A 143 16.93 -4.37 14.96
C CYS A 143 16.94 -5.69 15.74
N ALA A 144 15.81 -6.41 15.76
CA ALA A 144 15.72 -7.70 16.41
C ALA A 144 16.65 -8.74 15.76
N ALA A 145 16.73 -8.79 14.43
CA ALA A 145 17.62 -9.72 13.73
C ALA A 145 19.10 -9.51 14.06
N ALA A 146 19.51 -8.24 14.17
CA ALA A 146 20.84 -7.91 14.64
C ALA A 146 21.09 -8.42 16.07
N LEU A 147 20.13 -8.24 16.99
CA LEU A 147 20.23 -8.76 18.35
C LEU A 147 20.33 -10.28 18.44
N PHE A 148 19.66 -11.01 17.55
CA PHE A 148 19.76 -12.47 17.48
C PHE A 148 21.06 -12.98 16.82
N THR A 149 21.94 -12.08 16.38
CA THR A 149 23.27 -12.44 15.88
C THR A 149 24.22 -12.74 17.04
N PRO A 150 24.89 -13.91 17.06
CA PRO A 150 25.86 -14.23 18.10
C PRO A 150 26.95 -13.16 18.24
N GLY A 151 27.21 -12.73 19.47
CA GLY A 151 28.21 -11.72 19.79
C GLY A 151 27.68 -10.29 19.79
N VAL A 152 26.47 -10.02 19.30
CA VAL A 152 25.82 -8.72 19.47
C VAL A 152 25.19 -8.66 20.86
N GLU A 153 25.64 -7.72 21.69
CA GLU A 153 25.21 -7.57 23.09
C GLU A 153 23.99 -6.65 23.22
N ALA A 154 24.00 -5.55 22.48
CA ALA A 154 22.93 -4.57 22.43
C ALA A 154 22.83 -3.91 21.06
N VAL A 155 21.65 -3.40 20.74
CA VAL A 155 21.38 -2.60 19.54
C VAL A 155 20.83 -1.25 19.96
N VAL A 156 21.46 -0.18 19.48
CA VAL A 156 21.04 1.21 19.71
C VAL A 156 20.39 1.73 18.43
N VAL A 157 19.09 1.97 18.45
CA VAL A 157 18.37 2.64 17.35
C VAL A 157 18.47 4.14 17.55
N ALA A 158 18.91 4.87 16.52
CA ALA A 158 19.10 6.31 16.56
C ALA A 158 18.50 6.99 15.32
N LEU A 159 18.01 8.22 15.48
CA LEU A 159 17.66 9.07 14.34
C LEU A 159 18.89 9.84 13.85
N ALA A 160 19.11 9.86 12.53
CA ALA A 160 20.23 10.58 11.92
C ALA A 160 20.13 12.10 12.12
N ASP A 161 21.28 12.76 12.32
CA ASP A 161 21.40 14.17 12.74
C ASP A 161 20.74 15.19 11.79
N ASP A 162 20.65 14.90 10.49
CA ASP A 162 20.04 15.80 9.51
C ASP A 162 18.50 15.85 9.61
N ALA A 163 17.89 14.94 10.40
CA ALA A 163 16.45 14.92 10.68
C ALA A 163 16.07 15.66 11.97
N ARG A 164 17.01 16.35 12.63
CA ARG A 164 16.77 17.08 13.89
C ARG A 164 15.85 18.29 13.65
N PRO A 165 14.64 18.34 14.22
CA PRO A 165 13.84 19.56 14.23
C PRO A 165 14.60 20.63 15.03
N ARG A 166 14.71 21.85 14.49
CA ARG A 166 15.42 22.98 15.14
C ARG A 166 14.88 23.34 16.54
N GLU A 167 13.69 22.88 16.89
CA GLU A 167 13.01 23.23 18.15
C GLU A 167 13.21 22.22 19.30
N MET A 168 13.83 21.05 19.09
CA MET A 168 14.03 20.06 20.15
C MET A 168 15.49 19.97 20.59
N SER A 169 15.80 20.64 21.70
CA SER A 169 17.14 20.77 22.30
C SER A 169 17.48 19.64 23.30
N ARG A 170 16.59 18.66 23.55
CA ARG A 170 16.88 17.56 24.48
C ARG A 170 17.57 16.41 23.75
N ARG A 171 18.81 16.14 24.17
CA ARG A 171 19.77 15.22 23.56
C ARG A 171 19.36 13.74 23.67
N ASP A 172 18.37 13.42 24.50
CA ASP A 172 18.05 12.04 24.90
C ASP A 172 16.76 11.48 24.25
N ASP A 173 16.00 12.29 23.50
CA ASP A 173 14.69 11.87 22.92
C ASP A 173 14.81 11.16 21.54
N HIS A 174 16.02 10.81 21.10
CA HIS A 174 16.30 10.39 19.71
C HIS A 174 17.08 9.08 19.58
N THR A 175 17.26 8.37 20.69
CA THR A 175 17.97 7.09 20.74
C THR A 175 17.27 6.13 21.70
N ALA A 176 17.22 4.86 21.33
CA ALA A 176 16.70 3.78 22.17
C ALA A 176 17.66 2.59 22.12
N ALA A 177 17.98 2.02 23.28
CA ALA A 177 18.82 0.84 23.37
C ALA A 177 17.97 -0.40 23.67
N TYR A 178 18.35 -1.51 23.05
CA TYR A 178 17.68 -2.79 23.18
C TYR A 178 18.71 -3.90 23.40
N ARG A 179 18.35 -4.90 24.22
CA ARG A 179 19.16 -6.12 24.41
C ARG A 179 18.29 -7.36 24.54
N LEU A 180 18.91 -8.52 24.40
CA LEU A 180 18.27 -9.80 24.70
C LEU A 180 18.60 -10.24 26.11
N GLN A 181 17.57 -10.58 26.89
CA GLN A 181 17.70 -11.18 28.21
C GLN A 181 17.06 -12.58 28.20
N ARG A 182 17.59 -13.51 28.99
CA ARG A 182 16.93 -14.81 29.26
C ARG A 182 16.24 -14.75 30.62
N GLY A 183 15.04 -15.32 30.73
CA GLY A 183 14.33 -15.49 32.01
C GLY A 183 12.92 -14.91 32.03
N GLU A 184 12.40 -14.60 33.22
CA GLU A 184 11.07 -14.00 33.36
C GLU A 184 11.05 -12.56 32.85
N CYS A 185 10.17 -12.33 31.88
CA CYS A 185 10.07 -11.06 31.19
C CYS A 185 8.84 -10.35 31.66
N SER A 186 9.02 -9.34 32.50
CA SER A 186 7.93 -8.55 33.03
C SER A 186 7.16 -7.82 31.93
N LYS A 187 7.83 -7.43 30.82
CA LYS A 187 7.24 -6.79 29.62
C LYS A 187 8.07 -7.05 28.34
N PRO A 188 7.99 -8.23 27.71
CA PRO A 188 8.73 -8.49 26.47
C PRO A 188 8.24 -7.57 25.36
N LEU A 189 9.16 -6.82 24.75
CA LEU A 189 8.86 -6.04 23.55
C LEU A 189 8.80 -6.98 22.35
N LEU A 190 7.92 -6.67 21.41
CA LEU A 190 7.81 -7.40 20.17
C LEU A 190 8.38 -6.57 19.04
N PRO A 191 9.13 -7.19 18.11
CA PRO A 191 9.60 -6.47 16.94
C PRO A 191 8.41 -5.98 16.13
N ARG A 192 8.41 -4.69 15.80
CA ARG A 192 7.35 -4.12 14.96
C ARG A 192 7.42 -4.70 13.54
N SER A 193 6.27 -5.08 13.00
CA SER A 193 6.12 -5.42 11.58
C SER A 193 6.04 -4.13 10.76
N GLY A 194 7.01 -3.93 9.85
CA GLY A 194 7.13 -2.71 9.06
C GLY A 194 8.38 -1.93 9.47
N ALA A 195 9.17 -1.51 8.49
CA ALA A 195 10.51 -1.01 8.71
C ALA A 195 10.66 0.45 8.32
N ASP A 196 11.49 1.13 9.11
CA ASP A 196 12.05 2.45 8.84
C ASP A 196 13.17 2.40 7.80
N PHE A 197 13.71 1.21 7.56
CA PHE A 197 14.37 0.87 6.30
C PHE A 197 13.27 0.55 5.31
N ASP A 198 13.34 0.99 4.05
CA ASP A 198 12.36 0.69 3.00
C ASP A 198 12.40 -0.82 2.63
N LEU A 199 12.11 -1.70 3.59
CA LEU A 199 12.18 -3.17 3.53
C LEU A 199 10.95 -3.75 2.81
N ARG A 200 10.18 -2.92 2.08
CA ARG A 200 9.13 -3.42 1.17
C ARG A 200 9.71 -4.39 0.13
N GLU A 201 11.02 -4.34 -0.11
CA GLU A 201 11.76 -5.22 -1.00
C GLU A 201 12.47 -6.40 -0.31
N TRP A 202 12.24 -6.66 0.99
CA TRP A 202 12.80 -7.84 1.66
C TRP A 202 12.03 -9.12 1.30
N PRO A 203 12.57 -10.02 0.46
CA PRO A 203 12.15 -11.40 0.53
C PRO A 203 12.54 -11.92 1.93
N ASP A 204 11.62 -12.55 2.65
CA ASP A 204 11.84 -13.24 3.94
C ASP A 204 11.64 -12.44 5.25
N THR A 205 11.06 -11.23 5.24
CA THR A 205 10.63 -10.55 6.48
C THR A 205 9.79 -11.46 7.39
N THR A 206 8.88 -12.23 6.79
CA THR A 206 7.99 -13.15 7.50
C THR A 206 8.76 -14.24 8.22
N ALA A 207 9.68 -14.94 7.54
CA ALA A 207 10.44 -16.04 8.14
C ALA A 207 11.36 -15.56 9.28
N LEU A 208 11.96 -14.38 9.13
CA LEU A 208 12.76 -13.75 10.17
C LEU A 208 11.89 -13.34 11.38
N HIS A 209 10.74 -12.72 11.13
CA HIS A 209 9.77 -12.39 12.17
C HIS A 209 9.28 -13.64 12.92
N THR A 210 8.95 -14.72 12.22
CA THR A 210 8.56 -16.01 12.82
C THR A 210 9.69 -16.58 13.69
N SER A 211 10.93 -16.55 13.20
CA SER A 211 12.09 -17.01 13.96
C SER A 211 12.26 -16.23 15.27
N HIS A 212 12.02 -14.92 15.25
CA HIS A 212 12.05 -14.08 16.45
C HIS A 212 10.90 -14.41 17.39
N LEU A 213 9.67 -14.57 16.91
CA LEU A 213 8.54 -14.94 17.76
C LEU A 213 8.78 -16.30 18.44
N LEU A 214 9.31 -17.29 17.72
CA LEU A 214 9.71 -18.58 18.30
C LEU A 214 10.81 -18.41 19.36
N ALA A 215 11.82 -17.60 19.05
CA ALA A 215 12.88 -17.29 19.98
C ALA A 215 12.38 -16.62 21.26
N LEU A 216 11.38 -15.74 21.12
CA LEU A 216 10.75 -15.04 22.23
C LEU A 216 9.82 -15.93 23.04
N ALA A 217 9.09 -16.83 22.38
CA ALA A 217 8.27 -17.85 23.02
C ALA A 217 9.11 -18.84 23.85
N ASP A 218 10.37 -19.07 23.47
CA ASP A 218 11.36 -19.88 24.19
C ASP A 218 12.05 -19.14 25.36
N GLY A 219 11.51 -17.99 25.79
CA GLY A 219 11.99 -17.26 26.97
C GLY A 219 13.23 -16.37 26.77
N ARG A 220 13.60 -16.08 25.51
CA ARG A 220 14.47 -14.93 25.20
C ARG A 220 13.60 -13.69 25.12
N CYS A 221 14.04 -12.56 25.64
CA CYS A 221 13.22 -11.36 25.65
C CYS A 221 13.97 -10.16 25.16
N LEU A 222 13.30 -9.44 24.28
CA LEU A 222 13.71 -8.11 23.87
C LEU A 222 13.30 -7.14 24.97
N VAL A 223 14.29 -6.52 25.61
CA VAL A 223 14.08 -5.51 26.64
C VAL A 223 14.64 -4.18 26.19
N PHE A 224 13.92 -3.12 26.56
CA PHE A 224 14.45 -1.76 26.48
C PHE A 224 15.53 -1.59 27.55
N ASP A 225 16.62 -0.93 27.20
CA ASP A 225 17.67 -0.56 28.13
C ASP A 225 17.64 0.95 28.38
N ASP A 226 17.53 1.33 29.65
CA ASP A 226 17.54 2.73 30.08
C ASP A 226 18.94 3.36 29.91
N THR A 227 19.97 2.54 29.74
CA THR A 227 21.33 2.97 29.47
C THR A 227 21.64 2.87 27.98
N ILE A 228 22.23 3.92 27.41
CA ILE A 228 22.66 3.93 26.01
C ILE A 228 24.17 3.62 25.99
N PRO A 229 24.57 2.37 25.68
CA PRO A 229 25.98 2.02 25.64
C PRO A 229 26.68 2.67 24.44
N ALA A 230 28.00 2.85 24.55
CA ALA A 230 28.82 3.30 23.42
C ALA A 230 28.80 2.24 22.31
N ALA A 231 28.67 2.68 21.06
CA ALA A 231 28.58 1.77 19.92
C ALA A 231 29.97 1.33 19.46
N ASP A 232 30.18 0.02 19.34
CA ASP A 232 31.37 -0.56 18.68
C ASP A 232 31.26 -0.47 17.15
N TRP A 233 30.02 -0.54 16.66
CA TRP A 233 29.65 -0.53 15.25
C TRP A 233 28.53 0.46 15.00
N THR A 234 28.61 1.21 13.91
CA THR A 234 27.53 2.10 13.45
C THR A 234 27.14 1.73 12.03
N LEU A 235 25.90 1.29 11.88
CA LEU A 235 25.25 1.06 10.59
C LEU A 235 24.38 2.26 10.24
N ARG A 236 24.56 2.79 9.04
CA ARG A 236 23.77 3.91 8.54
C ARG A 236 23.30 3.65 7.12
N LEU A 237 22.00 3.87 6.88
CA LEU A 237 21.42 3.97 5.55
C LEU A 237 20.96 5.40 5.31
N ASP A 238 21.64 6.09 4.40
CA ASP A 238 21.38 7.48 4.04
C ASP A 238 20.74 7.53 2.65
N ARG A 239 19.50 8.00 2.54
CA ARG A 239 18.82 8.22 1.25
C ARG A 239 18.60 9.70 1.06
N ARG A 240 19.27 10.30 0.08
CA ARG A 240 19.14 11.72 -0.24
C ARG A 240 18.79 11.92 -1.69
N THR A 241 17.71 12.66 -1.94
CA THR A 241 17.44 13.22 -3.26
C THR A 241 18.18 14.55 -3.38
N LEU A 242 19.19 14.56 -4.25
CA LEU A 242 19.95 15.74 -4.63
C LEU A 242 19.31 16.35 -5.87
N TRP A 243 19.15 17.67 -5.84
CA TRP A 243 18.55 18.44 -6.92
C TRP A 243 19.64 19.11 -7.76
N GLY A 244 19.42 19.12 -9.07
CA GLY A 244 20.32 19.68 -10.06
C GLY A 244 20.42 21.21 -9.98
N GLY A 245 21.26 21.69 -9.08
CA GLY A 245 21.49 23.11 -8.89
C GLY A 245 21.99 23.33 -7.48
N ASP A 246 23.06 24.11 -7.35
CA ASP A 246 23.72 24.44 -6.09
C ASP A 246 22.79 25.28 -5.18
N ARG A 247 21.73 24.66 -4.68
CA ARG A 247 20.90 25.15 -3.58
C ARG A 247 21.15 24.25 -2.40
N THR A 248 22.30 24.48 -1.80
CA THR A 248 22.70 24.15 -0.43
C THR A 248 21.77 24.82 0.61
N ARG A 249 20.45 24.60 0.53
CA ARG A 249 19.55 24.85 1.66
C ARG A 249 19.05 23.52 2.23
N PRO A 250 19.76 22.95 3.22
CA PRO A 250 19.38 21.72 3.90
C PRO A 250 18.15 21.85 4.83
N SER A 251 17.25 22.81 4.62
CA SER A 251 16.22 23.18 5.62
C SER A 251 14.77 23.21 5.12
N ASP A 252 14.47 22.80 3.89
CA ASP A 252 13.06 22.63 3.50
C ASP A 252 12.61 21.19 3.79
N PRO A 253 11.55 20.98 4.60
CA PRO A 253 11.07 19.65 4.93
C PRO A 253 10.56 18.92 3.67
N PRO A 254 10.79 17.60 3.53
CA PRO A 254 10.41 16.80 2.36
C PRO A 254 8.89 16.77 2.09
N ASN A 255 8.07 17.22 3.06
CA ASN A 255 6.61 17.19 2.99
C ASN A 255 6.00 18.46 2.39
N LYS A 256 6.78 19.49 2.06
CA LYS A 256 6.33 20.37 1.00
C LYS A 256 6.51 19.57 -0.28
N LEU A 257 5.40 19.13 -0.86
CA LEU A 257 5.25 19.01 -2.30
C LEU A 257 5.77 20.33 -2.89
N VAL A 258 7.09 20.40 -3.09
CA VAL A 258 7.73 21.44 -3.84
C VAL A 258 7.22 21.19 -5.25
N ALA A 259 6.12 21.86 -5.59
CA ALA A 259 5.66 22.15 -6.93
C ALA A 259 6.72 23.02 -7.66
N GLY A 260 7.97 22.58 -7.61
CA GLY A 260 9.18 23.32 -7.89
C GLY A 260 10.33 22.44 -8.39
N VAL A 261 10.03 21.19 -8.77
CA VAL A 261 10.66 20.68 -9.99
C VAL A 261 9.99 21.48 -11.09
N GLY A 262 10.56 22.65 -11.43
CA GLY A 262 10.18 23.28 -12.67
C GLY A 262 10.27 22.20 -13.75
N PRO A 263 9.28 22.04 -14.62
CA PRO A 263 9.27 20.98 -15.65
C PRO A 263 10.48 21.00 -16.62
N PHE A 264 11.37 21.97 -16.43
CA PHE A 264 12.55 22.29 -17.21
C PHE A 264 13.85 22.25 -16.40
N ASP A 265 13.91 21.68 -15.18
CA ASP A 265 15.20 21.45 -14.52
C ASP A 265 16.07 20.58 -15.46
N PRO A 266 17.19 21.11 -15.99
CA PRO A 266 17.96 20.42 -17.01
C PRO A 266 18.64 19.17 -16.43
N LEU A 267 19.11 19.22 -15.19
CA LEU A 267 19.93 18.15 -14.61
C LEU A 267 19.07 17.04 -13.97
N GLY A 268 17.81 17.32 -13.65
CA GLY A 268 16.89 16.32 -13.10
C GLY A 268 17.19 15.97 -11.65
N THR A 269 16.71 14.81 -11.21
CA THR A 269 16.94 14.33 -9.84
C THR A 269 17.99 13.24 -9.80
N ILE A 270 18.86 13.33 -8.79
CA ILE A 270 19.74 12.24 -8.40
C ILE A 270 19.29 11.77 -7.02
N THR A 271 18.88 10.52 -6.89
CA THR A 271 18.66 9.91 -5.58
C THR A 271 19.88 9.09 -5.22
N ARG A 272 20.63 9.53 -4.21
CA ARG A 272 21.76 8.80 -3.66
C ARG A 272 21.28 7.97 -2.47
N THR A 273 21.45 6.67 -2.55
CA THR A 273 21.26 5.76 -1.42
C THR A 273 22.60 5.19 -1.00
N ARG A 274 23.04 5.43 0.23
CA ARG A 274 24.33 5.00 0.75
C ARG A 274 24.14 4.13 1.98
N LEU A 275 24.69 2.92 1.93
CA LEU A 275 24.86 2.07 3.10
C LEU A 275 26.30 2.18 3.58
N SER A 276 26.51 2.47 4.86
CA SER A 276 27.82 2.47 5.50
C SER A 276 27.81 1.70 6.81
N LEU A 277 28.85 0.90 7.03
CA LEU A 277 29.15 0.27 8.31
C LEU A 277 30.52 0.77 8.78
N ASP A 278 30.52 1.48 9.88
CA ASP A 278 31.71 1.96 10.56
C ASP A 278 31.95 1.08 11.81
N GLY A 279 33.20 0.68 12.06
CA GLY A 279 33.58 -0.15 13.21
C GLY A 279 34.91 0.33 13.79
N ARG A 280 34.97 0.50 15.12
CA ARG A 280 36.19 0.94 15.85
C ARG A 280 36.88 2.18 15.22
N GLY A 281 36.09 3.14 14.77
CA GLY A 281 36.59 4.41 14.20
C GLY A 281 36.98 4.36 12.72
N ALA A 282 36.83 3.23 12.03
CA ALA A 282 37.12 3.11 10.61
C ALA A 282 35.88 2.65 9.82
N ARG A 283 35.73 3.15 8.59
CA ARG A 283 34.70 2.65 7.67
C ARG A 283 35.10 1.28 7.14
N VAL A 284 34.30 0.26 7.38
CA VAL A 284 34.58 -1.13 6.97
C VAL A 284 33.80 -1.49 5.72
N LEU A 285 32.55 -1.03 5.62
CA LEU A 285 31.70 -1.19 4.43
C LEU A 285 31.18 0.17 3.99
N GLN A 286 31.19 0.41 2.68
CA GLN A 286 30.48 1.50 2.04
C GLN A 286 30.00 1.03 0.68
N GLN A 287 28.71 1.18 0.41
CA GLN A 287 28.21 1.06 -0.95
C GLN A 287 27.22 2.18 -1.24
N THR A 288 27.40 2.82 -2.39
CA THR A 288 26.52 3.89 -2.85
C THR A 288 25.79 3.47 -4.12
N ARG A 289 24.46 3.47 -4.06
CA ARG A 289 23.58 3.43 -5.23
C ARG A 289 23.22 4.85 -5.61
N VAL A 290 23.25 5.12 -6.91
CA VAL A 290 22.75 6.37 -7.45
C VAL A 290 21.66 6.04 -8.46
N ASP A 291 20.46 6.57 -8.22
CA ASP A 291 19.35 6.54 -9.16
C ASP A 291 19.27 7.90 -9.85
N THR A 292 19.23 7.87 -11.17
CA THR A 292 19.22 9.07 -12.02
C THR A 292 18.03 9.02 -12.95
N GLN A 293 17.67 10.18 -13.49
CA GLN A 293 16.57 10.29 -14.44
C GLN A 293 17.07 11.01 -15.70
N PRO A 294 17.93 10.38 -16.54
CA PRO A 294 18.39 10.98 -17.78
C PRO A 294 17.24 11.36 -18.72
N LEU A 295 17.46 12.38 -19.53
CA LEU A 295 16.54 12.76 -20.62
C LEU A 295 16.51 11.64 -21.66
N ALA A 296 15.32 11.32 -22.18
CA ALA A 296 15.24 10.41 -23.31
C ALA A 296 15.82 11.01 -24.59
N VAL A 297 16.32 10.12 -25.45
CA VAL A 297 16.79 10.43 -26.79
C VAL A 297 15.91 9.65 -27.79
N PRO A 298 15.17 10.33 -28.70
CA PRO A 298 15.11 11.78 -28.88
C PRO A 298 14.37 12.49 -27.72
N LEU A 299 14.61 13.79 -27.55
CA LEU A 299 14.02 14.62 -26.49
C LEU A 299 12.52 14.84 -26.71
N PHE A 300 11.65 14.25 -25.90
CA PHE A 300 10.21 14.50 -25.98
C PHE A 300 9.63 14.97 -24.64
N ALA A 301 8.55 15.72 -24.71
CA ALA A 301 7.76 16.14 -23.56
C ALA A 301 6.71 15.07 -23.25
N ALA A 302 6.48 14.82 -21.97
CA ALA A 302 5.47 13.89 -21.51
C ALA A 302 4.75 14.43 -20.28
N ALA A 303 3.62 13.79 -19.98
CA ALA A 303 2.97 13.93 -18.69
C ALA A 303 3.87 13.34 -17.59
N VAL A 304 4.15 14.13 -16.55
CA VAL A 304 4.92 13.75 -15.37
C VAL A 304 4.07 14.03 -14.12
N GLY A 305 4.20 13.18 -13.10
CA GLY A 305 3.40 13.25 -11.87
C GLY A 305 2.19 12.32 -11.87
N GLY A 306 1.54 12.21 -10.71
CA GLY A 306 0.30 11.44 -10.54
C GLY A 306 -0.95 12.28 -10.86
N PHE A 307 -2.12 11.67 -10.71
CA PHE A 307 -3.42 12.29 -11.03
C PHE A 307 -3.63 13.66 -10.36
N PHE A 308 -3.13 13.84 -9.14
CA PHE A 308 -3.32 15.06 -8.34
C PHE A 308 -2.21 16.12 -8.52
N ASN A 309 -1.13 15.81 -9.23
CA ASN A 309 0.02 16.69 -9.43
C ASN A 309 0.59 16.60 -10.86
N PHE A 310 -0.31 16.45 -11.82
CA PHE A 310 0.01 16.32 -13.24
C PHE A 310 0.66 17.59 -13.78
N GLN A 311 1.80 17.45 -14.44
CA GLN A 311 2.52 18.53 -15.12
C GLN A 311 3.17 18.04 -16.40
N PHE A 312 3.36 18.92 -17.38
CA PHE A 312 4.15 18.61 -18.58
C PHE A 312 5.61 18.88 -18.31
N GLY A 313 6.47 17.87 -18.46
CA GLY A 313 7.91 18.00 -18.34
C GLY A 313 8.64 17.22 -19.43
N TRP A 314 9.97 17.31 -19.44
CA TRP A 314 10.77 16.44 -20.27
C TRP A 314 10.62 14.99 -19.84
N TYR A 315 10.40 14.10 -20.81
CA TYR A 315 10.40 12.69 -20.53
C TYR A 315 11.80 12.24 -20.12
N ARG A 316 11.86 11.60 -18.97
CA ARG A 316 13.07 11.04 -18.40
C ARG A 316 12.87 9.55 -18.22
N ARG A 317 13.92 8.77 -18.49
CA ARG A 317 13.92 7.34 -18.21
C ARG A 317 14.62 7.13 -16.89
N GLU A 318 13.99 6.43 -15.97
CA GLU A 318 14.67 6.03 -14.74
C GLU A 318 15.85 5.13 -15.10
N HIS A 319 17.04 5.54 -14.67
CA HIS A 319 18.27 4.77 -14.80
C HIS A 319 18.81 4.51 -13.41
N THR A 320 18.87 3.24 -13.07
CA THR A 320 19.37 2.74 -11.80
C THR A 320 20.68 2.03 -12.05
N ASP A 321 21.71 2.37 -11.26
CA ASP A 321 23.03 1.74 -11.26
C ASP A 321 23.00 0.30 -10.67
N GLY A 322 22.15 -0.56 -11.23
CA GLY A 322 21.99 -1.96 -10.83
C GLY A 322 21.14 -2.18 -9.57
N ARG A 323 20.92 -3.45 -9.24
CA ARG A 323 20.10 -3.83 -8.09
C ARG A 323 20.90 -3.62 -6.80
N PHE A 324 20.52 -2.61 -6.01
CA PHE A 324 21.07 -2.38 -4.69
C PHE A 324 20.08 -2.83 -3.62
N ASP A 325 20.43 -3.92 -2.95
CA ASP A 325 19.73 -4.45 -1.79
C ASP A 325 20.66 -4.31 -0.58
N PRO A 326 20.44 -3.29 0.29
CA PRO A 326 21.29 -3.02 1.44
C PRO A 326 21.46 -4.24 2.34
N ILE A 327 20.44 -5.08 2.43
CA ILE A 327 20.47 -6.19 3.36
C ILE A 327 21.14 -7.39 2.72
N ALA A 328 20.82 -7.72 1.47
CA ALA A 328 21.57 -8.78 0.80
C ALA A 328 23.06 -8.42 0.79
N LEU A 329 23.42 -7.13 0.69
CA LEU A 329 24.78 -6.68 0.91
C LEU A 329 25.28 -6.98 2.33
N LEU A 330 24.57 -6.56 3.37
CA LEU A 330 24.98 -6.82 4.77
C LEU A 330 25.08 -8.31 5.07
N ALA A 331 24.13 -9.13 4.63
CA ALA A 331 24.12 -10.57 4.83
C ALA A 331 25.29 -11.28 4.12
N ARG A 332 25.78 -10.72 2.99
CA ARG A 332 26.96 -11.25 2.28
C ARG A 332 28.28 -10.72 2.84
N THR A 333 28.32 -9.49 3.34
CA THR A 333 29.56 -8.80 3.75
C THR A 333 29.78 -8.76 5.26
N THR A 334 28.80 -9.22 6.04
CA THR A 334 28.88 -9.31 7.51
C THR A 334 28.39 -10.68 7.97
N ARG A 335 28.66 -11.02 9.23
CA ARG A 335 28.11 -12.21 9.88
C ARG A 335 26.76 -11.97 10.58
N LEU A 336 26.08 -10.86 10.27
CA LEU A 336 24.74 -10.58 10.80
C LEU A 336 23.73 -11.61 10.25
N ARG A 337 22.88 -12.14 11.14
CA ARG A 337 21.83 -13.10 10.79
C ARG A 337 20.57 -12.38 10.30
N LEU A 338 20.67 -11.79 9.11
CA LEU A 338 19.62 -10.95 8.53
C LEU A 338 18.71 -11.70 7.54
N SER A 339 19.04 -12.94 7.18
CA SER A 339 18.21 -13.81 6.35
C SER A 339 18.15 -15.22 6.95
N PRO A 340 17.02 -15.93 6.83
CA PRO A 340 16.95 -17.35 7.18
C PRO A 340 18.00 -18.18 6.42
N SER A 341 18.29 -17.80 5.16
CA SER A 341 19.21 -18.53 4.28
C SER A 341 20.68 -18.42 4.69
N THR A 342 21.07 -17.35 5.40
CA THR A 342 22.45 -17.15 5.89
C THR A 342 22.61 -17.48 7.36
N SER A 343 21.52 -17.83 8.05
CA SER A 343 21.57 -18.30 9.43
C SER A 343 21.91 -19.79 9.46
N PRO A 344 22.89 -20.23 10.28
CA PRO A 344 23.12 -21.66 10.53
C PRO A 344 22.01 -22.29 11.40
N THR A 345 21.03 -21.50 11.84
CA THR A 345 19.84 -22.01 12.53
C THR A 345 18.84 -22.43 11.45
N PRO A 346 18.30 -23.66 11.49
CA PRO A 346 17.32 -24.09 10.50
C PRO A 346 16.16 -23.10 10.44
N ALA A 347 15.67 -22.83 9.22
CA ALA A 347 14.49 -22.02 9.02
C ALA A 347 13.35 -22.52 9.93
N PRO A 348 12.53 -21.62 10.50
CA PRO A 348 11.49 -22.01 11.44
C PRO A 348 10.56 -23.00 10.76
N THR A 349 10.45 -24.21 11.32
CA THR A 349 9.60 -25.25 10.74
C THR A 349 8.14 -24.96 11.11
N ALA A 350 7.22 -25.32 10.23
CA ALA A 350 5.79 -25.24 10.53
C ALA A 350 5.43 -26.05 11.79
N GLU A 351 6.19 -27.13 12.07
CA GLU A 351 6.05 -27.90 13.31
C GLU A 351 6.39 -27.07 14.55
N ALA A 352 7.54 -26.39 14.57
CA ALA A 352 7.94 -25.57 15.70
C ALA A 352 6.92 -24.46 15.99
N VAL A 353 6.35 -23.86 14.94
CA VAL A 353 5.27 -22.86 15.06
C VAL A 353 4.03 -23.47 15.69
N ARG A 354 3.57 -24.65 15.23
CA ARG A 354 2.41 -25.36 15.80
C ARG A 354 2.62 -25.71 17.26
N THR A 355 3.76 -26.31 17.60
CA THR A 355 4.08 -26.72 18.98
C THR A 355 4.10 -25.52 19.92
N ALA A 356 4.79 -24.44 19.54
CA ALA A 356 4.89 -23.24 20.37
C ALA A 356 3.54 -22.50 20.50
N LEU A 357 2.75 -22.40 19.42
CA LEU A 357 1.41 -21.82 19.47
C LEU A 357 0.46 -22.65 20.36
N THR A 358 0.51 -23.98 20.24
CA THR A 358 -0.30 -24.89 21.06
C THR A 358 0.04 -24.74 22.54
N ALA A 359 1.33 -24.79 22.89
CA ALA A 359 1.79 -24.58 24.26
C ALA A 359 1.38 -23.21 24.81
N ALA A 360 1.44 -22.15 24.00
CA ALA A 360 1.00 -20.82 24.42
C ALA A 360 -0.51 -20.71 24.64
N LEU A 361 -1.32 -21.41 23.84
CA LEU A 361 -2.77 -21.48 24.04
C LEU A 361 -3.14 -22.34 25.26
N ASP A 362 -2.31 -23.32 25.61
CA ASP A 362 -2.50 -24.18 26.79
C ASP A 362 -2.08 -23.51 28.11
N ASP A 363 -1.26 -22.46 28.07
CA ASP A 363 -0.83 -21.72 29.26
C ASP A 363 -1.75 -20.51 29.52
N PRO A 364 -2.69 -20.56 30.50
CA PRO A 364 -3.58 -19.46 30.81
C PRO A 364 -2.87 -18.27 31.49
N ALA A 365 -1.66 -18.45 32.02
CA ALA A 365 -0.92 -17.39 32.71
C ALA A 365 -0.24 -16.41 31.73
N LEU A 366 -0.11 -16.77 30.46
CA LEU A 366 0.47 -15.87 29.45
C LEU A 366 -0.38 -14.60 29.26
N PRO A 367 0.25 -13.41 29.25
CA PRO A 367 -0.45 -12.17 28.99
C PRO A 367 -0.95 -12.07 27.54
N ALA A 368 -1.96 -11.22 27.33
CA ALA A 368 -2.43 -10.89 25.99
C ALA A 368 -1.27 -10.38 25.11
N GLY A 369 -1.20 -10.89 23.89
CA GLY A 369 -0.14 -10.56 22.94
C GLY A 369 1.21 -11.22 23.20
N ALA A 370 1.31 -12.20 24.12
CA ALA A 370 2.54 -12.97 24.30
C ALA A 370 3.07 -13.53 22.97
N ALA A 371 4.40 -13.58 22.79
CA ALA A 371 5.03 -13.93 21.52
C ALA A 371 4.54 -15.28 20.94
N GLY A 372 4.33 -16.28 21.81
CA GLY A 372 3.80 -17.59 21.41
C GLY A 372 2.38 -17.52 20.85
N LEU A 373 1.50 -16.67 21.41
CA LEU A 373 0.14 -16.45 20.90
C LEU A 373 0.14 -15.76 19.52
N ARG A 374 1.12 -14.88 19.28
CA ARG A 374 1.24 -14.13 18.01
C ARG A 374 1.77 -14.98 16.85
N LEU A 375 2.24 -16.20 17.11
CA LEU A 375 2.64 -17.16 16.08
C LEU A 375 1.49 -17.56 15.15
N ILE A 376 0.23 -17.30 15.54
CA ILE A 376 -0.93 -17.49 14.67
C ILE A 376 -0.81 -16.70 13.36
N GLY A 377 -0.33 -15.45 13.39
CA GLY A 377 -0.27 -14.61 12.19
C GLY A 377 0.65 -15.19 11.11
N PRO A 378 1.92 -15.52 11.44
CA PRO A 378 2.78 -16.24 10.51
C PRO A 378 2.21 -17.59 10.05
N MET A 379 1.57 -18.36 10.93
CA MET A 379 0.94 -19.63 10.56
C MET A 379 -0.17 -19.42 9.51
N LEU A 380 -1.09 -18.48 9.74
CA LEU A 380 -2.17 -18.17 8.81
C LEU A 380 -1.66 -17.66 7.46
N ARG A 381 -0.65 -16.78 7.46
CA ARG A 381 -0.02 -16.30 6.23
C ARG A 381 0.60 -17.44 5.43
N ALA A 382 1.34 -18.34 6.08
CA ALA A 382 2.04 -19.41 5.39
C ALA A 382 1.11 -20.47 4.76
N MET A 383 -0.20 -20.42 5.05
CA MET A 383 -1.23 -21.21 4.35
C MET A 383 -1.64 -20.62 3.00
N ASP A 384 -1.25 -19.38 2.67
CA ASP A 384 -1.46 -18.82 1.33
C ASP A 384 -0.53 -19.54 0.34
N PRO A 385 -1.04 -20.14 -0.75
CA PRO A 385 -0.22 -20.89 -1.70
C PRO A 385 0.78 -20.01 -2.47
N ARG A 386 0.66 -18.68 -2.38
CA ARG A 386 1.60 -17.73 -2.98
C ARG A 386 2.80 -17.42 -2.07
N GLU A 387 2.71 -17.77 -0.79
CA GLU A 387 3.82 -17.59 0.16
C GLU A 387 4.84 -18.71 -0.02
N VAL A 388 6.11 -18.40 0.27
CA VAL A 388 7.24 -19.32 0.06
C VAL A 388 8.06 -19.46 1.34
N PRO A 389 8.27 -20.69 1.87
CA PRO A 389 7.61 -21.93 1.47
C PRO A 389 6.16 -22.01 2.02
N PRO A 390 5.19 -22.55 1.25
CA PRO A 390 3.86 -22.81 1.79
C PRO A 390 3.92 -23.91 2.85
N ILE A 391 3.05 -23.83 3.86
CA ILE A 391 2.93 -24.91 4.85
C ILE A 391 1.95 -25.98 4.37
N ASP A 392 2.27 -27.24 4.65
CA ASP A 392 1.32 -28.33 4.52
C ASP A 392 0.19 -28.17 5.55
N VAL A 393 -1.05 -28.14 5.09
CA VAL A 393 -2.25 -27.93 5.92
C VAL A 393 -2.68 -29.27 6.50
N ARG A 394 -2.69 -29.36 7.83
CA ARG A 394 -3.04 -30.59 8.55
C ARG A 394 -4.50 -30.58 8.99
N PRO A 395 -5.12 -31.76 9.20
CA PRO A 395 -6.47 -31.85 9.75
C PRO A 395 -6.65 -31.09 11.07
N ASP A 396 -5.64 -31.15 11.95
CA ASP A 396 -5.68 -30.53 13.27
C ASP A 396 -5.49 -29.00 13.24
N ASP A 397 -5.01 -28.44 12.12
CA ASP A 397 -4.79 -26.99 12.00
C ASP A 397 -6.10 -26.21 12.10
N ALA A 398 -7.22 -26.77 11.62
CA ALA A 398 -8.53 -26.15 11.75
C ALA A 398 -8.91 -25.94 13.23
N ALA A 399 -8.66 -26.96 14.06
CA ALA A 399 -8.95 -26.91 15.50
C ALA A 399 -7.98 -25.97 16.23
N LEU A 400 -6.70 -25.96 15.86
CA LEU A 400 -5.72 -25.04 16.43
C LEU A 400 -6.06 -23.58 16.11
N ILE A 401 -6.43 -23.28 14.86
CA ILE A 401 -6.88 -21.94 14.46
C ILE A 401 -8.18 -21.56 15.17
N ALA A 402 -9.14 -22.48 15.27
CA ALA A 402 -10.39 -22.26 16.03
C ALA A 402 -10.11 -21.85 17.48
N ARG A 403 -9.18 -22.54 18.15
CA ARG A 403 -8.74 -22.22 19.51
C ARG A 403 -8.10 -20.84 19.58
N ALA A 404 -7.19 -20.52 18.66
CA ALA A 404 -6.52 -19.21 18.62
C ALA A 404 -7.51 -18.05 18.37
N VAL A 405 -8.49 -18.25 17.48
CA VAL A 405 -9.56 -17.27 17.22
C VAL A 405 -10.43 -17.08 18.46
N ALA A 406 -10.75 -18.14 19.19
CA ALA A 406 -11.56 -18.03 20.42
C ALA A 406 -10.84 -17.31 21.57
N ASP A 407 -9.50 -17.35 21.60
CA ASP A 407 -8.71 -16.80 22.71
C ASP A 407 -8.52 -15.27 22.59
N LEU A 408 -9.17 -14.50 23.47
CA LEU A 408 -9.10 -13.03 23.49
C LEU A 408 -7.69 -12.48 23.79
N ARG A 409 -6.76 -13.31 24.28
CA ARG A 409 -5.37 -12.93 24.50
C ARG A 409 -4.58 -12.83 23.20
N VAL A 410 -5.03 -13.52 22.14
CA VAL A 410 -4.44 -13.40 20.80
C VAL A 410 -4.85 -12.04 20.21
N PRO A 411 -3.94 -11.17 19.75
CA PRO A 411 -4.32 -9.89 19.16
C PRO A 411 -5.08 -10.07 17.83
N GLU A 412 -6.13 -9.27 17.61
CA GLU A 412 -6.94 -9.38 16.38
C GLU A 412 -6.14 -9.06 15.12
N ALA A 413 -5.19 -8.13 15.19
CA ALA A 413 -4.30 -7.81 14.07
C ALA A 413 -3.48 -9.01 13.59
N ASP A 414 -3.13 -9.96 14.48
CA ASP A 414 -2.40 -11.16 14.09
C ASP A 414 -3.34 -12.25 13.51
N ILE A 415 -4.65 -12.17 13.78
CA ILE A 415 -5.65 -13.06 13.18
C ILE A 415 -6.07 -12.55 11.80
N ASP A 416 -6.39 -11.25 11.68
CA ASP A 416 -6.90 -10.64 10.45
C ASP A 416 -5.96 -10.90 9.26
N ILE A 417 -4.65 -10.71 9.49
CA ILE A 417 -3.63 -10.90 8.46
C ILE A 417 -3.42 -12.40 8.18
N GLY A 418 -4.18 -12.93 7.22
CA GLY A 418 -4.03 -14.28 6.67
C GLY A 418 -5.21 -15.21 6.92
N LEU A 419 -6.16 -14.86 7.79
CA LEU A 419 -7.33 -15.70 8.07
C LEU A 419 -8.12 -16.04 6.79
N ALA A 420 -8.26 -15.08 5.87
CA ALA A 420 -8.91 -15.32 4.58
C ALA A 420 -8.20 -16.41 3.75
N SER A 421 -6.88 -16.40 3.72
CA SER A 421 -6.08 -17.41 3.02
C SER A 421 -6.18 -18.76 3.74
N ALA A 422 -6.12 -18.78 5.07
CA ALA A 422 -6.29 -19.98 5.87
C ALA A 422 -7.66 -20.64 5.68
N ILE A 423 -8.77 -19.88 5.68
CA ILE A 423 -10.11 -20.40 5.45
C ILE A 423 -10.19 -21.11 4.08
N ARG A 424 -9.60 -20.51 3.04
CA ARG A 424 -9.55 -21.12 1.70
C ARG A 424 -8.71 -22.39 1.68
N ALA A 425 -7.57 -22.39 2.36
CA ALA A 425 -6.67 -23.53 2.43
C ALA A 425 -7.28 -24.71 3.22
N LEU A 426 -8.03 -24.43 4.29
CA LEU A 426 -8.76 -25.42 5.08
C LEU A 426 -9.96 -26.02 4.35
N GLY A 427 -10.52 -25.32 3.35
CA GLY A 427 -11.67 -25.78 2.58
C GLY A 427 -12.87 -26.12 3.48
N PRO A 428 -13.52 -27.29 3.31
CA PRO A 428 -14.68 -27.68 4.12
C PRO A 428 -14.42 -27.72 5.63
N SER A 429 -13.19 -28.01 6.07
CA SER A 429 -12.84 -28.06 7.49
C SER A 429 -12.93 -26.69 8.18
N ALA A 430 -12.94 -25.59 7.42
CA ALA A 430 -13.06 -24.24 7.98
C ALA A 430 -14.41 -23.99 8.69
N HIS A 431 -15.43 -24.83 8.51
CA HIS A 431 -16.72 -24.70 9.21
C HIS A 431 -16.57 -24.65 10.75
N VAL A 432 -15.53 -25.29 11.31
CA VAL A 432 -15.25 -25.27 12.76
C VAL A 432 -14.91 -23.88 13.30
N LEU A 433 -14.51 -22.95 12.42
CA LEU A 433 -14.18 -21.58 12.79
C LEU A 433 -15.43 -20.72 13.06
N ARG A 434 -16.61 -21.14 12.58
CA ARG A 434 -17.89 -20.42 12.71
C ARG A 434 -18.15 -19.93 14.14
N GLY A 435 -18.16 -20.87 15.09
CA GLY A 435 -18.45 -20.59 16.51
C GLY A 435 -17.43 -19.63 17.14
N PRO A 436 -16.12 -19.96 17.11
CA PRO A 436 -15.06 -19.09 17.61
C PRO A 436 -15.09 -17.66 17.06
N MET A 437 -15.28 -17.50 15.74
CA MET A 437 -15.33 -16.17 15.12
C MET A 437 -16.52 -15.35 15.65
N VAL A 438 -17.70 -15.95 15.71
CA VAL A 438 -18.93 -15.31 16.21
C VAL A 438 -18.80 -14.95 17.70
N ALA A 439 -18.31 -15.88 18.52
CA ALA A 439 -18.12 -15.67 19.95
C ALA A 439 -17.12 -14.54 20.23
N ARG A 440 -16.03 -14.47 19.44
CA ARG A 440 -15.05 -13.40 19.53
C ARG A 440 -15.66 -12.05 19.15
N LEU A 441 -16.38 -11.97 18.02
CA LEU A 441 -17.10 -10.75 17.61
C LEU A 441 -18.11 -10.28 18.66
N LEU A 442 -18.74 -11.17 19.42
CA LEU A 442 -19.62 -10.78 20.53
C LEU A 442 -18.85 -10.27 21.76
N SER A 443 -17.65 -10.78 21.98
CA SER A 443 -16.83 -10.47 23.16
C SER A 443 -15.95 -9.23 22.97
N THR A 444 -15.56 -8.91 21.74
CA THR A 444 -14.79 -7.69 21.42
C THR A 444 -15.66 -6.45 21.68
N PRO A 445 -15.16 -5.43 22.39
CA PRO A 445 -15.84 -4.15 22.52
C PRO A 445 -15.98 -3.42 21.17
N VAL A 446 -17.13 -2.80 20.91
CA VAL A 446 -17.29 -1.96 19.71
C VAL A 446 -16.52 -0.67 19.93
N THR A 447 -15.36 -0.54 19.27
CA THR A 447 -14.56 0.68 19.25
C THR A 447 -14.86 1.49 17.98
N LYS A 448 -14.43 2.76 17.93
CA LYS A 448 -14.55 3.58 16.71
C LYS A 448 -13.56 3.18 15.61
N ASP A 449 -12.53 2.36 15.90
CA ASP A 449 -11.57 1.94 14.89
C ASP A 449 -12.11 0.73 14.12
N ARG A 450 -12.44 0.97 12.85
CA ARG A 450 -12.90 -0.04 11.88
C ARG A 450 -11.98 -1.24 11.77
N ARG A 451 -10.67 -1.06 12.00
CA ARG A 451 -9.65 -2.10 11.81
C ARG A 451 -9.78 -3.26 12.80
N ASP A 452 -10.28 -3.00 14.00
CA ASP A 452 -10.43 -4.00 15.06
C ASP A 452 -11.61 -4.97 14.83
N TRP A 453 -12.30 -4.89 13.69
CA TRP A 453 -13.54 -5.63 13.45
C TRP A 453 -13.71 -6.10 12.01
N SER A 454 -13.20 -5.30 11.06
CA SER A 454 -13.47 -5.55 9.64
C SER A 454 -12.90 -6.86 9.13
N GLY A 455 -11.77 -7.32 9.69
CA GLY A 455 -11.10 -8.54 9.26
C GLY A 455 -11.93 -9.79 9.51
N LEU A 456 -12.25 -10.02 10.79
CA LEU A 456 -12.99 -11.19 11.24
C LEU A 456 -14.43 -11.20 10.71
N GLY A 457 -15.11 -10.04 10.75
CA GLY A 457 -16.46 -9.90 10.24
C GLY A 457 -16.58 -10.12 8.73
N PHE A 458 -15.57 -9.72 7.95
CA PHE A 458 -15.49 -10.01 6.51
C PHE A 458 -15.17 -11.48 6.24
N ALA A 459 -14.26 -12.08 7.02
CA ALA A 459 -13.84 -13.47 6.85
C ALA A 459 -14.99 -14.48 6.98
N LEU A 460 -16.08 -14.14 7.69
CA LEU A 460 -17.29 -14.99 7.76
C LEU A 460 -17.88 -15.31 6.37
N ALA A 461 -17.75 -14.42 5.38
CA ALA A 461 -18.21 -14.68 4.01
C ALA A 461 -17.45 -15.82 3.32
N LEU A 462 -16.22 -16.09 3.76
CA LEU A 462 -15.33 -17.07 3.15
C LEU A 462 -15.55 -18.50 3.68
N LEU A 463 -16.34 -18.65 4.75
CA LEU A 463 -16.68 -19.97 5.28
C LEU A 463 -17.46 -20.80 4.25
N PRO A 464 -17.39 -22.14 4.31
CA PRO A 464 -17.98 -23.02 3.31
C PRO A 464 -19.48 -22.73 3.06
N PRO A 465 -19.97 -22.82 1.81
CA PRO A 465 -21.40 -22.81 1.45
C PRO A 465 -22.28 -23.59 2.45
N GLY A 466 -23.43 -23.03 2.85
CA GLY A 466 -24.34 -23.66 3.80
C GLY A 466 -23.97 -23.53 5.28
N THR A 467 -22.79 -22.97 5.62
CA THR A 467 -22.37 -22.77 7.02
C THR A 467 -23.41 -22.01 7.84
N PHE A 468 -24.13 -21.06 7.26
CA PHE A 468 -25.14 -20.23 7.93
C PHE A 468 -26.58 -20.53 7.49
N ALA A 469 -26.85 -21.74 6.98
CA ALA A 469 -28.19 -22.14 6.56
C ALA A 469 -29.21 -22.11 7.72
N THR A 470 -28.75 -22.29 8.96
CA THR A 470 -29.50 -22.05 10.20
C THR A 470 -28.66 -21.19 11.09
N LEU A 471 -29.17 -20.03 11.52
CA LEU A 471 -28.44 -19.13 12.41
C LEU A 471 -28.43 -19.66 13.84
N THR A 472 -27.34 -19.43 14.55
CA THR A 472 -27.29 -19.63 16.00
C THR A 472 -27.86 -18.40 16.74
N PRO A 473 -28.29 -18.54 18.00
CA PRO A 473 -28.73 -17.39 18.81
C PRO A 473 -27.69 -16.26 18.90
N ASP A 474 -26.41 -16.59 18.84
CA ASP A 474 -25.31 -15.63 18.89
C ASP A 474 -25.16 -14.85 17.57
N GLU A 475 -25.36 -15.50 16.43
CA GLU A 475 -25.41 -14.82 15.13
C GLU A 475 -26.64 -13.93 14.99
N GLU A 476 -27.78 -14.38 15.47
CA GLU A 476 -28.99 -13.55 15.54
C GLU A 476 -28.76 -12.31 16.40
N ARG A 477 -28.05 -12.46 17.53
CA ARG A 477 -27.66 -11.33 18.39
C ARG A 477 -26.73 -10.34 17.68
N LEU A 478 -25.73 -10.82 16.92
CA LEU A 478 -24.84 -9.97 16.13
C LEU A 478 -25.60 -9.16 15.08
N LEU A 479 -26.59 -9.77 14.42
CA LEU A 479 -27.39 -9.11 13.38
C LEU A 479 -28.45 -8.17 13.95
N ALA A 480 -28.90 -8.40 15.18
CA ALA A 480 -29.88 -7.56 15.87
C ALA A 480 -29.25 -6.29 16.49
N ASP A 481 -27.96 -6.32 16.85
CA ASP A 481 -27.22 -5.17 17.41
C ASP A 481 -26.77 -4.22 16.28
N PRO A 482 -27.34 -3.00 16.16
CA PRO A 482 -27.00 -2.09 15.06
C PRO A 482 -25.53 -1.66 15.02
N GLU A 483 -24.87 -1.60 16.18
CA GLU A 483 -23.46 -1.18 16.31
C GLU A 483 -22.50 -2.26 15.85
N ARG A 484 -22.86 -3.54 16.05
CA ARG A 484 -22.09 -4.71 15.60
C ARG A 484 -22.46 -5.14 14.18
N GLN A 485 -23.73 -5.02 13.79
CA GLN A 485 -24.25 -5.39 12.48
C GLN A 485 -23.42 -4.77 11.34
N ARG A 486 -23.03 -3.50 11.47
CA ARG A 486 -22.24 -2.79 10.45
C ARG A 486 -20.85 -3.40 10.19
N TRP A 487 -20.35 -4.20 11.13
CA TRP A 487 -19.01 -4.80 11.06
C TRP A 487 -19.02 -6.28 10.65
N VAL A 488 -20.17 -6.96 10.72
CA VAL A 488 -20.33 -8.37 10.34
C VAL A 488 -20.84 -8.54 8.91
N THR A 489 -20.29 -7.75 7.98
CA THR A 489 -20.72 -7.75 6.57
C THR A 489 -20.64 -9.13 5.91
N GLY A 490 -19.67 -9.96 6.32
CA GLY A 490 -19.57 -11.33 5.84
C GLY A 490 -20.77 -12.17 6.27
N LEU A 491 -21.21 -12.09 7.53
CA LEU A 491 -22.42 -12.79 8.01
C LEU A 491 -23.67 -12.36 7.23
N ILE A 492 -23.79 -11.06 6.95
CA ILE A 492 -24.90 -10.50 6.17
C ILE A 492 -24.92 -11.08 4.75
N GLU A 493 -23.76 -11.19 4.09
CA GLU A 493 -23.67 -11.86 2.78
C GLU A 493 -24.06 -13.33 2.84
N ARG A 494 -23.76 -14.00 3.96
CA ARG A 494 -24.08 -15.41 4.19
C ARG A 494 -25.54 -15.68 4.54
N LEU A 495 -26.37 -14.66 4.74
CA LEU A 495 -27.83 -14.85 4.82
C LEU A 495 -28.40 -15.48 3.53
N THR A 496 -27.65 -15.46 2.44
CA THR A 496 -27.96 -16.25 1.22
C THR A 496 -28.01 -17.76 1.44
N ASP A 497 -27.27 -18.30 2.41
CA ASP A 497 -27.32 -19.73 2.77
C ASP A 497 -28.71 -20.18 3.21
N ARG A 498 -29.53 -19.23 3.71
CA ARG A 498 -30.90 -19.47 4.15
C ARG A 498 -31.92 -19.47 3.00
N GLY A 499 -31.48 -19.22 1.77
CA GLY A 499 -32.34 -19.06 0.60
C GLY A 499 -33.38 -17.95 0.78
N ALA A 500 -34.59 -18.19 0.29
CA ALA A 500 -35.71 -17.23 0.36
C ALA A 500 -36.04 -16.79 1.81
N SER A 501 -35.79 -17.65 2.80
CA SER A 501 -36.08 -17.32 4.21
C SER A 501 -35.16 -16.23 4.79
N GLY A 502 -34.01 -15.96 4.17
CA GLY A 502 -33.09 -14.88 4.57
C GLY A 502 -33.50 -13.50 4.06
N VAL A 503 -34.38 -13.42 3.06
CA VAL A 503 -34.78 -12.17 2.39
C VAL A 503 -35.34 -11.11 3.35
N PRO A 504 -36.26 -11.43 4.29
CA PRO A 504 -36.80 -10.43 5.21
C PRO A 504 -35.71 -9.75 6.06
N GLN A 505 -34.72 -10.51 6.51
CA GLN A 505 -33.62 -10.00 7.33
C GLN A 505 -32.65 -9.12 6.52
N LEU A 506 -32.42 -9.46 5.25
CA LEU A 506 -31.62 -8.63 4.33
C LEU A 506 -32.29 -7.27 4.06
N ILE A 507 -33.61 -7.24 3.88
CA ILE A 507 -34.38 -6.00 3.73
C ILE A 507 -34.29 -5.12 4.98
N ASP A 508 -34.41 -5.75 6.16
CA ASP A 508 -34.33 -5.07 7.45
C ASP A 508 -32.93 -4.47 7.70
N VAL A 509 -31.87 -5.19 7.34
CA VAL A 509 -30.48 -4.67 7.35
C VAL A 509 -30.36 -3.40 6.50
N ILE A 510 -30.88 -3.42 5.27
CA ILE A 510 -30.86 -2.25 4.36
C ILE A 510 -31.61 -1.08 4.98
N ALA A 511 -32.85 -1.30 5.45
CA ALA A 511 -33.67 -0.25 6.05
C ALA A 511 -32.99 0.40 7.27
N ARG A 512 -32.43 -0.41 8.19
CA ARG A 512 -31.70 0.09 9.36
C ARG A 512 -30.45 0.88 9.00
N ALA A 513 -29.67 0.41 8.03
CA ALA A 513 -28.45 1.08 7.60
C ALA A 513 -28.72 2.49 7.05
N TYR A 514 -29.78 2.65 6.24
CA TYR A 514 -30.18 3.95 5.71
C TYR A 514 -30.80 4.86 6.76
N ALA A 515 -31.59 4.33 7.70
CA ALA A 515 -32.11 5.09 8.82
C ALA A 515 -30.98 5.70 9.67
N ARG A 516 -29.90 4.96 9.92
CA ARG A 516 -28.72 5.47 10.63
C ARG A 516 -27.98 6.56 9.85
N ARG A 517 -27.78 6.37 8.54
CA ARG A 517 -27.10 7.37 7.69
C ARG A 517 -27.78 8.74 7.73
N ALA A 518 -29.12 8.77 7.80
CA ALA A 518 -29.87 10.01 7.91
C ALA A 518 -29.54 10.82 9.18
N ILE A 519 -29.06 10.15 10.23
CA ILE A 519 -28.72 10.75 11.53
C ILE A 519 -27.24 11.13 11.60
N GLU A 520 -26.32 10.30 11.08
CA GLU A 520 -24.89 10.40 11.38
C GLU A 520 -24.05 11.23 10.40
N ASN A 521 -24.57 11.69 9.25
CA ASN A 521 -23.86 12.53 8.26
C ASN A 521 -22.43 12.06 7.87
N GLY A 522 -22.12 10.77 8.06
CA GLY A 522 -20.81 10.17 7.80
C GLY A 522 -20.72 9.48 6.44
N TRP A 523 -19.52 9.52 5.84
CA TRP A 523 -19.20 8.86 4.57
C TRP A 523 -19.01 7.33 4.70
N SER A 524 -18.75 6.84 5.92
CA SER A 524 -18.45 5.44 6.25
C SER A 524 -19.58 4.81 7.06
N GLY A 525 -20.61 4.27 6.41
CA GLY A 525 -21.73 3.68 7.18
C GLY A 525 -22.75 2.82 6.43
N LEU A 526 -22.47 2.41 5.19
CA LEU A 526 -23.39 1.62 4.38
C LEU A 526 -22.81 0.29 3.90
N ASP A 527 -21.73 -0.18 4.51
CA ASP A 527 -21.09 -1.42 4.07
C ASP A 527 -21.97 -2.66 4.35
N ASP A 528 -22.81 -2.60 5.38
CA ASP A 528 -23.83 -3.61 5.66
C ASP A 528 -25.02 -3.56 4.68
N ALA A 529 -25.50 -2.36 4.31
CA ALA A 529 -26.49 -2.21 3.24
C ALA A 529 -25.97 -2.78 1.90
N ARG A 530 -24.70 -2.50 1.56
CA ARG A 530 -24.05 -3.03 0.36
C ARG A 530 -23.92 -4.55 0.41
N ALA A 531 -23.50 -5.10 1.55
CA ALA A 531 -23.44 -6.54 1.77
C ALA A 531 -24.81 -7.20 1.60
N ALA A 532 -25.87 -6.59 2.13
CA ALA A 532 -27.22 -7.10 1.98
C ALA A 532 -27.75 -7.04 0.54
N LEU A 533 -27.45 -5.96 -0.19
CA LEU A 533 -27.78 -5.86 -1.62
C LEU A 533 -27.03 -6.91 -2.46
N ARG A 534 -25.74 -7.15 -2.18
CA ARG A 534 -24.98 -8.26 -2.80
C ARG A 534 -25.62 -9.61 -2.51
N ALA A 535 -26.04 -9.86 -1.28
CA ALA A 535 -26.72 -11.09 -0.88
C ALA A 535 -28.03 -11.30 -1.65
N LEU A 536 -28.89 -10.28 -1.73
CA LEU A 536 -30.13 -10.33 -2.53
C LEU A 536 -29.82 -10.63 -4.01
N CYS A 537 -28.83 -9.96 -4.59
CA CYS A 537 -28.45 -10.22 -5.98
C CYS A 537 -27.98 -11.67 -6.23
N ARG A 538 -27.25 -12.27 -5.27
CA ARG A 538 -26.79 -13.67 -5.32
C ARG A 538 -27.94 -14.67 -5.18
N LEU A 539 -28.98 -14.36 -4.39
CA LEU A 539 -30.19 -15.18 -4.30
C LEU A 539 -30.98 -15.23 -5.61
N GLY A 540 -30.90 -14.17 -6.42
CA GLY A 540 -31.57 -14.10 -7.73
C GLY A 540 -33.09 -14.27 -7.59
N PRO A 541 -33.74 -15.16 -8.37
CA PRO A 541 -35.18 -15.36 -8.32
C PRO A 541 -35.74 -15.74 -6.94
N ALA A 542 -34.94 -16.39 -6.08
CA ALA A 542 -35.35 -16.73 -4.71
C ALA A 542 -35.60 -15.49 -3.83
N SER A 543 -35.21 -14.30 -4.30
CA SER A 543 -35.46 -13.02 -3.66
C SER A 543 -36.45 -12.13 -4.42
N GLY A 544 -37.28 -12.71 -5.29
CA GLY A 544 -38.32 -11.96 -6.03
C GLY A 544 -39.22 -11.09 -5.14
N ASP A 545 -39.59 -11.59 -3.94
CA ASP A 545 -40.39 -10.85 -2.96
C ASP A 545 -39.65 -9.65 -2.32
N ALA A 546 -38.33 -9.58 -2.46
CA ALA A 546 -37.52 -8.45 -2.01
C ALA A 546 -37.82 -7.19 -2.85
N PHE A 547 -38.17 -7.37 -4.12
CA PHE A 547 -38.38 -6.28 -5.07
C PHE A 547 -39.46 -5.31 -4.60
N ALA A 548 -40.67 -5.81 -4.34
CA ALA A 548 -41.79 -4.99 -3.91
C ALA A 548 -41.51 -4.26 -2.58
N LYS A 549 -40.74 -4.91 -1.69
CA LYS A 549 -40.35 -4.33 -0.40
C LYS A 549 -39.32 -3.23 -0.55
N LEU A 550 -38.29 -3.41 -1.39
CA LEU A 550 -37.30 -2.37 -1.69
C LEU A 550 -37.94 -1.19 -2.42
N ALA A 551 -38.80 -1.44 -3.41
CA ALA A 551 -39.54 -0.40 -4.11
C ALA A 551 -40.33 0.47 -3.13
N LYS A 552 -41.06 -0.15 -2.19
CA LYS A 552 -41.80 0.56 -1.14
C LYS A 552 -40.88 1.37 -0.22
N LEU A 553 -39.72 0.83 0.17
CA LEU A 553 -38.74 1.57 0.99
C LEU A 553 -38.18 2.80 0.26
N ILE A 554 -38.03 2.71 -1.06
CA ILE A 554 -37.60 3.83 -1.90
C ILE A 554 -38.71 4.87 -2.06
N GLU A 555 -39.94 4.43 -2.33
CA GLU A 555 -41.12 5.31 -2.46
C GLU A 555 -41.39 6.10 -1.20
N THR A 556 -41.23 5.47 -0.03
CA THR A 556 -41.42 6.11 1.29
C THR A 556 -40.23 6.99 1.71
N GLY A 557 -39.16 7.02 0.92
CA GLY A 557 -37.95 7.79 1.23
C GLY A 557 -37.08 7.19 2.35
N ALA A 558 -37.43 5.99 2.85
CA ALA A 558 -36.63 5.27 3.84
C ALA A 558 -35.27 4.82 3.27
N VAL A 559 -35.21 4.58 1.96
CA VAL A 559 -33.98 4.36 1.19
C VAL A 559 -33.92 5.41 0.06
N PRO A 560 -32.89 6.25 -0.03
CA PRO A 560 -32.81 7.26 -1.08
C PRO A 560 -32.75 6.63 -2.48
N ARG A 561 -33.35 7.27 -3.49
CA ARG A 561 -33.26 6.81 -4.89
C ARG A 561 -31.82 6.78 -5.44
N SER A 562 -30.93 7.63 -4.92
CA SER A 562 -29.53 7.73 -5.37
C SER A 562 -28.60 6.63 -4.83
N VAL A 563 -29.16 5.58 -4.23
CA VAL A 563 -28.43 4.52 -3.50
C VAL A 563 -27.71 3.54 -4.39
N LEU A 564 -28.19 3.36 -5.61
CA LEU A 564 -27.56 2.57 -6.66
C LEU A 564 -27.57 3.44 -7.90
N ASP A 565 -26.51 3.40 -8.72
CA ASP A 565 -26.61 3.98 -10.06
C ASP A 565 -27.81 3.34 -10.78
N GLU A 566 -28.52 4.10 -11.61
CA GLU A 566 -29.73 3.64 -12.31
C GLU A 566 -29.48 2.32 -13.04
N ARG A 567 -28.28 2.17 -13.62
CA ARG A 567 -27.84 0.95 -14.30
C ARG A 567 -27.67 -0.25 -13.36
N GLU A 568 -27.17 0.00 -12.16
CA GLU A 568 -26.89 -1.03 -11.15
C GLU A 568 -28.17 -1.45 -10.44
N TRP A 569 -29.07 -0.48 -10.20
CA TRP A 569 -30.44 -0.72 -9.80
C TRP A 569 -31.12 -1.62 -10.82
N GLN A 570 -31.16 -1.24 -12.10
CA GLN A 570 -31.77 -2.06 -13.16
C GLN A 570 -31.15 -3.46 -13.28
N PHE A 571 -29.83 -3.59 -13.12
CA PHE A 571 -29.16 -4.89 -13.13
C PHE A 571 -29.62 -5.78 -11.95
N MET A 572 -29.67 -5.21 -10.75
CA MET A 572 -30.21 -5.92 -9.59
C MET A 572 -31.68 -6.27 -9.81
N LEU A 573 -32.49 -5.36 -10.34
CA LEU A 573 -33.91 -5.62 -10.64
C LEU A 573 -34.07 -6.79 -11.61
N ALA A 574 -33.28 -6.84 -12.69
CA ALA A 574 -33.30 -7.94 -13.65
C ALA A 574 -32.93 -9.29 -13.01
N ARG A 575 -31.97 -9.29 -12.07
CA ARG A 575 -31.58 -10.50 -11.32
C ARG A 575 -32.65 -10.98 -10.34
N LEU A 576 -33.32 -10.05 -9.66
CA LEU A 576 -34.39 -10.36 -8.71
C LEU A 576 -35.66 -10.87 -9.41
N SER A 577 -35.99 -10.32 -10.58
CA SER A 577 -37.18 -10.70 -11.34
C SER A 577 -37.01 -11.99 -12.14
N GLY A 578 -35.78 -12.46 -12.33
CA GLY A 578 -35.47 -13.59 -13.22
C GLY A 578 -35.64 -13.27 -14.71
N SER A 579 -35.96 -12.02 -15.05
CA SER A 579 -36.09 -11.55 -16.43
C SER A 579 -34.90 -10.68 -16.80
N LEU A 580 -34.20 -11.04 -17.88
CA LEU A 580 -33.17 -10.19 -18.49
C LEU A 580 -33.75 -9.00 -19.26
N GLU A 581 -35.09 -8.90 -19.36
CA GLU A 581 -35.71 -7.70 -19.90
C GLU A 581 -35.61 -6.56 -18.88
N PRO A 582 -35.14 -5.36 -19.29
CA PRO A 582 -35.14 -4.21 -18.40
C PRO A 582 -36.56 -3.94 -17.92
N VAL A 583 -36.75 -3.93 -16.60
CA VAL A 583 -38.01 -3.49 -15.98
C VAL A 583 -38.18 -2.03 -16.35
N THR A 584 -38.95 -1.76 -17.41
CA THR A 584 -39.06 -0.45 -18.04
C THR A 584 -40.06 0.47 -17.33
N THR A 585 -40.75 0.00 -16.29
CA THR A 585 -41.79 0.77 -15.62
C THR A 585 -41.95 0.37 -14.15
N ILE A 586 -41.35 1.18 -13.26
CA ILE A 586 -42.02 1.52 -12.01
C ILE A 586 -42.96 2.68 -12.38
N GLY A 587 -44.27 2.49 -12.17
CA GLY A 587 -45.32 3.37 -12.67
C GLY A 587 -45.11 4.86 -12.37
N ASP A 588 -45.57 5.67 -13.32
CA ASP A 588 -45.60 7.13 -13.31
C ASP A 588 -46.00 7.73 -11.94
N VAL A 589 -45.01 8.20 -11.20
CA VAL A 589 -45.14 9.36 -10.31
C VAL A 589 -44.01 10.34 -10.67
N SER A 590 -44.10 10.84 -11.91
CA SER A 590 -43.41 12.04 -12.34
C SER A 590 -44.34 13.24 -12.09
N ALA A 591 -44.09 14.00 -11.03
CA ALA A 591 -44.10 15.46 -11.05
C ALA A 591 -43.94 16.08 -9.64
N SER A 592 -43.19 17.19 -9.61
CA SER A 592 -43.19 18.26 -8.61
C SER A 592 -42.18 18.21 -7.44
N ARG A 593 -40.89 18.40 -7.75
CA ARG A 593 -40.10 19.51 -7.19
C ARG A 593 -38.72 19.63 -7.88
N PRO A 594 -38.32 20.83 -8.34
CA PRO A 594 -36.94 21.05 -8.76
C PRO A 594 -35.99 20.97 -7.54
N PRO A 595 -34.74 20.51 -7.71
CA PRO A 595 -33.77 20.48 -6.63
C PRO A 595 -33.41 21.91 -6.20
N ASP A 596 -33.57 22.19 -4.92
CA ASP A 596 -33.12 23.43 -4.28
C ASP A 596 -31.58 23.51 -4.33
N LYS A 597 -31.03 24.66 -4.74
CA LYS A 597 -29.60 24.90 -5.02
C LYS A 597 -28.70 24.86 -3.77
N ARG A 598 -29.21 24.37 -2.64
CA ARG A 598 -28.48 24.26 -1.36
C ARG A 598 -28.31 22.81 -0.87
N GLN A 599 -28.69 21.80 -1.65
CA GLN A 599 -28.40 20.42 -1.29
C GLN A 599 -26.98 20.01 -1.71
N PRO A 600 -26.22 19.31 -0.86
CA PRO A 600 -24.99 18.66 -1.28
C PRO A 600 -25.31 17.67 -2.41
N TRP A 601 -24.47 17.64 -3.44
CA TRP A 601 -24.54 16.82 -4.64
C TRP A 601 -25.22 15.44 -4.45
N PRO A 602 -26.05 14.95 -5.39
CA PRO A 602 -26.56 13.58 -5.34
C PRO A 602 -25.37 12.61 -5.41
N ILE A 603 -25.13 11.91 -4.31
CA ILE A 603 -24.01 10.98 -4.16
C ILE A 603 -24.41 9.66 -4.83
N LEU A 604 -23.89 9.44 -6.05
CA LEU A 604 -23.92 8.14 -6.71
C LEU A 604 -23.03 7.15 -5.94
N VAL A 605 -23.62 6.07 -5.44
CA VAL A 605 -22.89 4.93 -4.88
C VAL A 605 -22.73 3.90 -5.98
N GLN A 606 -21.49 3.57 -6.36
CA GLN A 606 -21.19 2.59 -7.42
C GLN A 606 -21.20 1.14 -6.87
N PHE A 607 -22.20 0.37 -7.27
CA PHE A 607 -22.40 -1.06 -7.20
C PHE A 607 -22.16 -1.75 -8.57
N LYS A 608 -20.92 -2.07 -8.89
CA LYS A 608 -20.57 -2.77 -10.13
C LYS A 608 -21.29 -4.13 -10.31
N PRO A 609 -21.74 -4.50 -11.53
CA PRO A 609 -22.37 -5.80 -11.82
C PRO A 609 -21.52 -7.04 -11.43
N GLU A 610 -20.20 -6.88 -11.41
CA GLU A 610 -19.22 -7.88 -10.95
C GLU A 610 -19.44 -8.28 -9.48
N TYR A 611 -20.11 -7.45 -8.66
CA TYR A 611 -20.40 -7.74 -7.26
C TYR A 611 -21.53 -8.76 -7.04
N CYS A 612 -22.23 -9.18 -8.09
CA CYS A 612 -23.19 -10.28 -8.05
C CYS A 612 -22.56 -11.65 -8.34
N GLN A 613 -21.26 -11.69 -8.61
CA GLN A 613 -20.42 -12.89 -8.66
C GLN A 613 -19.81 -13.15 -7.26
#